data_AF-A0A9D4UID5-F1
#
_entry.id   AF-A0A9D4UID5-F1
#
_cell.length_a   1.000
_cell.length_b   1.000
_cell.length_c   1.000
_cell.angle_alpha   90.00
_cell.angle_beta   90.00
_cell.angle_gamma   90.00
#
_symmetry.space_group_name_H-M   'P 1'
#
loop_
_entity.id
_entity.type
_entity.pdbx_description
1 polymer ?
#
loop_
_entity_poly.entity_id
_entity_poly.type
_entity_poly.pdbx_seq_one_letter_code
_entity_poly.pdbx_strand_id
1 'polypeptide(L)'
;MAKTDRSAELAKEWGLMESKLASVVKEMMARDMQKKPFSEGKLIPRNDYIDLYERVYHLSVCDVAKDVYGRKLYKKYKHIVQRNIQTVFYAQEKSSENDSKSGPAGKIVMIDKGEEGLESFVEKFKTFKEKMLVLSHVFAYMERYYVPRNALPTLKEVLRTELNEQVLDKARGQLKNELENLMDKRRDGKSVKEDLFGDVVVTLFLEMSPKPTKNNMDVLVDLETKVTEGKVEKMDALNDLETFLLQRTRAYYEKTAPQWPQESLEKKAKQALSYERDFAAMFLPEKSVSEFEERLVKIFEEILLAIASKNADNMEDNKLGGSLEGSVKASLACSTHHKLQDSSKSSIADAFRTANV
;
A
#
# COMPACT_ATOMS: atom_id res chain seq x y z
N MET A 1 17.06 -18.30 -50.85
CA MET A 1 17.84 -17.09 -50.53
C MET A 1 17.06 -15.99 -49.76
N ALA A 2 15.81 -16.21 -49.30
CA ALA A 2 15.01 -15.17 -48.62
C ALA A 2 15.05 -15.18 -47.07
N LYS A 3 15.80 -16.08 -46.42
CA LYS A 3 15.82 -16.21 -44.94
C LYS A 3 16.86 -15.32 -44.25
N THR A 4 17.90 -14.87 -44.97
CA THR A 4 19.00 -14.09 -44.43
C THR A 4 18.66 -12.60 -44.24
N ASP A 5 17.75 -12.07 -45.07
CA ASP A 5 17.38 -10.65 -45.08
C ASP A 5 16.47 -10.27 -43.89
N ARG A 6 15.46 -11.09 -43.62
CA ARG A 6 14.48 -10.85 -42.54
C ARG A 6 15.09 -10.84 -41.14
N SER A 7 16.16 -11.60 -40.92
CA SER A 7 16.87 -11.60 -39.62
C SER A 7 17.65 -10.30 -39.40
N ALA A 8 18.21 -9.71 -40.46
CA ALA A 8 18.92 -8.45 -40.40
C ALA A 8 17.95 -7.28 -40.19
N GLU A 9 16.80 -7.33 -40.86
CA GLU A 9 15.70 -6.38 -40.68
C GLU A 9 15.19 -6.36 -39.23
N LEU A 10 14.91 -7.53 -38.64
CA LEU A 10 14.47 -7.61 -37.24
C LEU A 10 15.54 -7.13 -36.24
N ALA A 11 16.82 -7.34 -36.55
CA ALA A 11 17.91 -6.82 -35.72
C ALA A 11 17.98 -5.29 -35.78
N LYS A 12 17.75 -4.69 -36.95
CA LYS A 12 17.63 -3.23 -37.12
C LYS A 12 16.42 -2.68 -36.36
N GLU A 13 15.26 -3.32 -36.50
CA GLU A 13 14.04 -2.95 -35.79
C GLU A 13 14.21 -3.02 -34.27
N TRP A 14 14.91 -4.05 -33.77
CA TRP A 14 15.28 -4.13 -32.36
C TRP A 14 16.12 -2.94 -31.91
N GLY A 15 17.15 -2.56 -32.66
CA GLY A 15 18.01 -1.42 -32.33
C GLY A 15 17.25 -0.09 -32.26
N LEU A 16 16.34 0.14 -33.22
CA LEU A 16 15.47 1.32 -33.24
C LEU A 16 14.51 1.34 -32.05
N MET A 17 13.84 0.21 -31.78
CA MET A 17 12.95 0.06 -30.63
C MET A 17 13.70 0.31 -29.32
N GLU A 18 14.87 -0.29 -29.13
CA GLU A 18 15.65 -0.16 -27.90
C GLU A 18 16.12 1.28 -27.65
N SER A 19 16.61 1.97 -28.69
CA SER A 19 17.01 3.37 -28.59
C SER A 19 15.83 4.27 -28.25
N LYS A 20 14.70 4.10 -28.94
CA LYS A 20 13.51 4.92 -28.72
C LYS A 20 12.92 4.68 -27.33
N LEU A 21 12.84 3.43 -26.91
CA LEU A 21 12.34 3.04 -25.60
C LEU A 21 13.20 3.63 -24.48
N ALA A 22 14.53 3.61 -24.63
CA ALA A 22 15.45 4.22 -23.67
C ALA A 22 15.22 5.73 -23.54
N SER A 23 15.03 6.44 -24.66
CA SER A 23 14.72 7.88 -24.65
C SER A 23 13.40 8.17 -23.94
N VAL A 24 12.34 7.45 -24.30
CA VAL A 24 11.00 7.62 -23.71
C VAL A 24 11.02 7.33 -22.21
N VAL A 25 11.65 6.23 -21.79
CA VAL A 25 11.77 5.89 -20.36
C VAL A 25 12.57 6.97 -19.63
N LYS A 26 13.67 7.48 -20.18
CA LYS A 26 14.46 8.54 -19.55
C LYS A 26 13.64 9.82 -19.36
N GLU A 27 12.92 10.26 -20.38
CA GLU A 27 12.04 11.44 -20.31
C GLU A 27 10.89 11.24 -19.32
N MET A 28 10.24 10.07 -19.38
CA MET A 28 9.15 9.70 -18.48
C MET A 28 9.60 9.73 -17.02
N MET A 29 10.80 9.21 -16.73
CA MET A 29 11.33 9.20 -15.37
C MET A 29 11.75 10.60 -14.89
N ALA A 30 12.25 11.46 -15.78
CA ALA A 30 12.68 12.83 -15.46
C ALA A 30 11.52 13.82 -15.22
N ARG A 31 10.30 13.53 -15.71
CA ARG A 31 9.15 14.42 -15.49
C ARG A 31 8.69 14.41 -14.04
N ASP A 32 8.54 15.60 -13.49
CA ASP A 32 7.93 15.89 -12.19
C ASP A 32 6.40 15.85 -12.34
N MET A 33 5.72 15.02 -11.55
CA MET A 33 4.27 14.84 -11.67
C MET A 33 3.46 15.91 -10.93
N GLN A 34 4.09 16.70 -10.06
CA GLN A 34 3.39 17.72 -9.27
C GLN A 34 3.11 19.03 -10.03
N LYS A 35 3.80 19.28 -11.15
CA LYS A 35 3.82 20.62 -11.79
C LYS A 35 2.77 20.85 -12.88
N LYS A 36 2.04 19.83 -13.34
CA LYS A 36 0.92 19.99 -14.27
C LYS A 36 -0.13 18.89 -14.08
N PRO A 37 -1.42 19.22 -13.84
CA PRO A 37 -2.47 18.22 -13.85
C PRO A 37 -2.54 17.56 -15.24
N PHE A 38 -2.65 16.23 -15.26
CA PHE A 38 -2.54 15.34 -16.43
C PHE A 38 -3.65 15.49 -17.49
N SER A 39 -4.47 16.54 -17.41
CA SER A 39 -5.56 16.82 -18.36
C SER A 39 -5.08 17.12 -19.79
N GLU A 40 -3.77 17.22 -20.06
CA GLU A 40 -3.19 17.34 -21.41
C GLU A 40 -2.54 16.04 -21.95
N GLY A 41 -2.86 14.87 -21.37
CA GLY A 41 -2.90 13.61 -22.13
C GLY A 41 -1.57 13.07 -22.69
N LYS A 42 -0.89 12.29 -21.84
CA LYS A 42 0.06 11.17 -22.08
C LYS A 42 1.52 11.44 -21.69
N LEU A 43 1.99 10.67 -20.70
CA LEU A 43 3.41 10.54 -20.28
C LEU A 43 4.34 10.18 -21.45
N ILE A 44 3.80 9.53 -22.48
CA ILE A 44 4.47 9.22 -23.74
C ILE A 44 3.73 9.96 -24.86
N PRO A 45 4.39 10.83 -25.65
CA PRO A 45 3.76 11.50 -26.79
C PRO A 45 3.07 10.49 -27.71
N ARG A 46 1.92 10.85 -28.30
CA ARG A 46 1.09 9.93 -29.10
C ARG A 46 1.88 9.21 -30.20
N ASN A 47 2.72 9.95 -30.93
CA ASN A 47 3.52 9.38 -32.02
C ASN A 47 4.58 8.41 -31.49
N ASP A 48 5.22 8.74 -30.37
CA ASP A 48 6.20 7.88 -29.72
C ASP A 48 5.57 6.61 -29.16
N TYR A 49 4.35 6.72 -28.61
CA TYR A 49 3.58 5.56 -28.17
C TYR A 49 3.23 4.63 -29.34
N ILE A 50 2.72 5.19 -30.45
CA ILE A 50 2.35 4.41 -31.64
C ILE A 50 3.58 3.71 -32.22
N ASP A 51 4.67 4.45 -32.42
CA ASP A 51 5.93 3.91 -32.97
C ASP A 51 6.49 2.78 -32.09
N LEU A 52 6.53 2.97 -30.77
CA LEU A 52 6.96 1.92 -29.85
C LEU A 52 6.02 0.71 -29.84
N TYR A 53 4.71 0.93 -29.80
CA TYR A 53 3.72 -0.14 -29.80
C TYR A 53 3.79 -0.96 -31.09
N GLU A 54 3.89 -0.30 -32.26
CA GLU A 54 4.02 -0.96 -33.56
C GLU A 54 5.30 -1.78 -33.66
N ARG A 55 6.43 -1.27 -33.16
CA ARG A 55 7.69 -2.02 -33.13
C ARG A 55 7.63 -3.22 -32.19
N VAL A 56 7.07 -3.05 -30.99
CA VAL A 56 6.86 -4.16 -30.05
C VAL A 56 5.96 -5.21 -30.69
N TYR A 57 4.84 -4.81 -31.30
CA TYR A 57 3.96 -5.69 -32.06
C TYR A 57 4.73 -6.44 -33.16
N HIS A 58 5.46 -5.72 -34.01
CA HIS A 58 6.19 -6.29 -35.14
C HIS A 58 7.22 -7.32 -34.68
N LEU A 59 8.03 -6.98 -33.67
CA LEU A 59 9.03 -7.87 -33.08
C LEU A 59 8.40 -9.10 -32.39
N SER A 60 7.19 -8.96 -31.84
CA SER A 60 6.46 -10.06 -31.19
C SER A 60 5.86 -11.03 -32.20
N VAL A 61 5.37 -10.53 -33.35
CA VAL A 61 4.66 -11.32 -34.37
C VAL A 61 5.60 -11.93 -35.40
N CYS A 62 6.62 -11.20 -35.84
CA CYS A 62 7.47 -11.64 -36.96
C CYS A 62 8.52 -12.68 -36.58
N ASP A 63 8.69 -13.00 -35.30
CA ASP A 63 9.66 -13.98 -34.80
C ASP A 63 9.02 -15.13 -33.99
N VAL A 64 7.73 -15.39 -34.17
CA VAL A 64 6.96 -16.38 -33.39
C VAL A 64 7.56 -17.79 -33.47
N ALA A 65 8.20 -18.17 -34.58
CA ALA A 65 8.76 -19.51 -34.76
C ALA A 65 10.08 -19.74 -34.01
N LYS A 66 10.89 -18.70 -33.77
CA LYS A 66 12.19 -18.82 -33.08
C LYS A 66 12.15 -18.26 -31.66
N ASP A 67 11.15 -17.45 -31.36
CA ASP A 67 10.94 -16.88 -30.03
C ASP A 67 12.19 -16.14 -29.50
N VAL A 68 12.93 -15.45 -30.37
CA VAL A 68 14.12 -14.69 -29.95
C VAL A 68 13.70 -13.32 -29.46
N TYR A 69 12.93 -12.59 -30.25
CA TYR A 69 12.58 -11.19 -29.95
C TYR A 69 11.48 -11.05 -28.90
N GLY A 70 10.51 -11.96 -28.84
CA GLY A 70 9.53 -12.02 -27.75
C GLY A 70 10.21 -12.19 -26.39
N ARG A 71 11.07 -13.20 -26.24
CA ARG A 71 11.88 -13.38 -25.02
C ARG A 71 12.76 -12.16 -24.69
N LYS A 72 13.40 -11.55 -25.70
CA LYS A 72 14.21 -10.35 -25.50
C LYS A 72 13.37 -9.17 -25.00
N LEU A 73 12.19 -8.92 -25.59
CA LEU A 73 11.26 -7.87 -25.17
C LEU A 73 10.80 -8.08 -23.72
N TYR A 74 10.40 -9.30 -23.36
CA TYR A 74 9.98 -9.61 -22.00
C TYR A 74 11.11 -9.38 -20.98
N LYS A 75 12.31 -9.88 -21.27
CA LYS A 75 13.51 -9.61 -20.42
C LYS A 75 13.84 -8.13 -20.35
N LYS A 76 13.67 -7.39 -21.45
CA LYS A 76 13.93 -5.94 -21.49
C LYS A 76 12.95 -5.18 -20.60
N TYR A 77 11.66 -5.51 -20.64
CA TYR A 77 10.67 -4.93 -19.72
C TYR A 77 11.08 -5.14 -18.26
N LYS A 78 11.38 -6.39 -17.89
CA LYS A 78 11.86 -6.72 -16.54
C LYS A 78 13.08 -5.88 -16.15
N HIS A 79 14.08 -5.78 -17.03
CA HIS A 79 15.28 -4.99 -16.77
C HIS A 79 14.99 -3.49 -16.60
N ILE A 80 14.05 -2.93 -17.38
CA ILE A 80 13.64 -1.52 -17.26
C ILE A 80 13.01 -1.28 -15.89
N VAL A 81 12.10 -2.15 -15.46
CA VAL A 81 11.47 -2.08 -14.12
C VAL A 81 12.56 -2.10 -13.04
N GLN A 82 13.43 -3.11 -13.05
CA GLN A 82 14.51 -3.26 -12.07
C GLN A 82 15.41 -2.04 -12.01
N ARG A 83 15.85 -1.53 -13.17
CA ARG A 83 16.72 -0.36 -13.25
C ARG A 83 16.04 0.89 -12.72
N ASN A 84 14.77 1.09 -13.03
CA ASN A 84 14.03 2.26 -12.57
C ASN A 84 13.76 2.20 -11.05
N ILE A 85 13.50 1.03 -10.49
CA ILE A 85 13.41 0.84 -9.03
C ILE A 85 14.70 1.29 -8.36
N GLN A 86 15.85 0.83 -8.87
CA GLN A 86 17.17 1.21 -8.37
C GLN A 86 17.46 2.70 -8.52
N THR A 87 16.88 3.37 -9.52
CA THR A 87 17.05 4.82 -9.69
C THR A 87 16.18 5.64 -8.73
N VAL A 88 14.96 5.15 -8.42
CA VAL A 88 13.98 5.93 -7.65
C VAL A 88 14.12 5.73 -6.14
N PHE A 89 14.33 4.50 -5.69
CA PHE A 89 14.22 4.16 -4.26
C PHE A 89 15.58 3.98 -3.56
N TYR A 90 16.66 3.86 -4.33
CA TYR A 90 18.00 3.58 -3.82
C TYR A 90 18.93 4.77 -4.00
N ALA A 91 19.81 4.98 -3.02
CA ALA A 91 20.83 6.01 -3.09
C ALA A 91 21.88 5.46 -4.04
N GLN A 92 22.23 6.26 -5.05
CA GLN A 92 23.48 6.03 -5.75
C GLN A 92 24.57 6.42 -4.74
N GLU A 93 25.11 5.44 -4.02
CA GLU A 93 26.36 5.65 -3.32
C GLU A 93 27.37 6.09 -4.39
N LYS A 94 27.97 7.27 -4.21
CA LYS A 94 29.21 7.59 -4.91
C LYS A 94 30.30 6.71 -4.33
N SER A 95 30.28 5.41 -4.64
CA SER A 95 31.39 4.53 -4.33
C SER A 95 32.53 4.87 -5.27
N SER A 96 33.63 5.35 -4.69
CA SER A 96 34.98 5.30 -5.26
C SER A 96 35.18 3.98 -6.01
N GLU A 97 35.82 4.05 -7.19
CA GLU A 97 36.27 2.89 -7.94
C GLU A 97 37.01 1.91 -7.02
N ASN A 98 36.78 0.62 -7.27
CA ASN A 98 37.30 -0.56 -6.56
C ASN A 98 36.37 -1.10 -5.48
N ASP A 99 35.31 -1.78 -5.89
CA ASP A 99 35.10 -3.17 -5.45
C ASP A 99 34.06 -3.88 -6.33
N SER A 100 34.55 -4.82 -7.13
CA SER A 100 33.74 -5.69 -7.96
C SER A 100 33.41 -6.95 -7.17
N LYS A 101 32.30 -6.95 -6.42
CA LYS A 101 31.43 -8.12 -6.10
C LYS A 101 30.56 -7.84 -4.85
N SER A 102 29.40 -7.23 -5.05
CA SER A 102 28.18 -7.53 -4.31
C SER A 102 27.01 -6.84 -5.02
N GLY A 103 25.83 -7.48 -5.05
CA GLY A 103 24.59 -6.84 -5.56
C GLY A 103 24.28 -5.52 -4.83
N PRO A 104 23.26 -4.75 -5.26
CA PRO A 104 23.03 -3.42 -4.71
C PRO A 104 22.57 -3.54 -3.25
N ALA A 105 23.52 -3.45 -2.33
CA ALA A 105 23.32 -3.24 -0.91
C ALA A 105 23.14 -1.73 -0.66
N GLY A 106 22.25 -1.08 -1.40
CA GLY A 106 21.92 0.32 -1.17
C GLY A 106 20.88 0.43 -0.05
N LYS A 107 21.10 1.33 0.91
CA LYS A 107 20.07 1.75 1.86
C LYS A 107 18.93 2.41 1.07
N ILE A 108 17.68 2.00 1.33
CA ILE A 108 16.50 2.72 0.78
C ILE A 108 16.52 4.12 1.40
N VAL A 109 16.68 5.15 0.56
CA VAL A 109 17.21 6.48 0.95
C VAL A 109 16.32 7.27 1.91
N MET A 110 15.09 6.82 2.14
CA MET A 110 14.01 7.78 2.40
C MET A 110 13.27 7.56 3.70
N ILE A 111 13.41 6.42 4.38
CA ILE A 111 12.57 6.12 5.54
C ILE A 111 13.23 6.56 6.86
N ASP A 112 14.46 7.07 6.84
CA ASP A 112 15.16 7.52 8.06
C ASP A 112 14.85 8.97 8.49
N LYS A 113 14.01 9.70 7.75
CA LYS A 113 13.64 11.10 8.03
C LYS A 113 12.28 11.26 8.74
N GLY A 114 11.76 10.20 9.35
CA GLY A 114 10.45 10.23 10.01
C GLY A 114 9.30 10.54 9.05
N GLU A 115 8.39 11.42 9.46
CA GLU A 115 7.15 11.76 8.72
C GLU A 115 7.40 12.34 7.32
N GLU A 116 8.37 13.24 7.16
CA GLU A 116 8.76 13.78 5.84
C GLU A 116 9.34 12.69 4.93
N GLY A 117 10.03 11.72 5.54
CA GLY A 117 10.56 10.55 4.84
C GLY A 117 9.46 9.64 4.31
N LEU A 118 8.43 9.39 5.13
CA LEU A 118 7.24 8.65 4.73
C LEU A 118 6.49 9.34 3.59
N GLU A 119 6.27 10.64 3.70
CA GLU A 119 5.58 11.42 2.67
C GLU A 119 6.34 11.34 1.34
N SER A 120 7.65 11.57 1.37
CA SER A 120 8.47 11.46 0.17
C SER A 120 8.48 10.04 -0.42
N PHE A 121 8.48 9.01 0.42
CA PHE A 121 8.43 7.62 -0.02
C PHE A 121 7.11 7.30 -0.73
N VAL A 122 5.98 7.61 -0.09
CA VAL A 122 4.64 7.40 -0.64
C VAL A 122 4.48 8.11 -1.99
N GLU A 123 4.92 9.35 -2.07
CA GLU A 123 4.82 10.15 -3.28
C GLU A 123 5.62 9.55 -4.43
N LYS A 124 6.87 9.12 -4.16
CA LYS A 124 7.72 8.45 -5.15
C LYS A 124 7.15 7.10 -5.55
N PHE A 125 6.51 6.40 -4.63
CA PHE A 125 5.86 5.14 -4.88
C PHE A 125 4.66 5.29 -5.83
N LYS A 126 3.75 6.22 -5.55
CA LYS A 126 2.64 6.59 -6.44
C LYS A 126 3.15 7.00 -7.82
N THR A 127 4.15 7.88 -7.84
CA THR A 127 4.82 8.35 -9.05
C THR A 127 5.41 7.23 -9.90
N PHE A 128 6.11 6.31 -9.27
CA PHE A 128 6.71 5.19 -9.94
C PHE A 128 5.64 4.26 -10.54
N LYS A 129 4.59 3.95 -9.78
CA LYS A 129 3.49 3.09 -10.24
C LYS A 129 2.81 3.65 -11.49
N GLU A 130 2.45 4.93 -11.49
CA GLU A 130 1.80 5.58 -12.63
C GLU A 130 2.69 5.55 -13.88
N LYS A 131 3.99 5.84 -13.73
CA LYS A 131 4.97 5.76 -14.82
C LYS A 131 5.08 4.33 -15.37
N MET A 132 5.16 3.32 -14.51
CA MET A 132 5.27 1.93 -14.93
C MET A 132 3.96 1.39 -15.54
N LEU A 133 2.81 1.87 -15.08
CA LEU A 133 1.52 1.58 -15.69
C LEU A 133 1.46 2.11 -17.12
N VAL A 134 1.88 3.35 -17.36
CA VAL A 134 1.94 3.88 -18.74
C VAL A 134 2.90 3.08 -19.60
N LEU A 135 4.05 2.69 -19.06
CA LEU A 135 5.01 1.84 -19.77
C LEU A 135 4.40 0.47 -20.14
N SER A 136 3.56 -0.12 -19.28
CA SER A 136 2.91 -1.40 -19.55
C SER A 136 2.05 -1.36 -20.82
N HIS A 137 1.45 -0.21 -21.16
CA HIS A 137 0.66 -0.04 -22.38
C HIS A 137 1.49 -0.15 -23.66
N VAL A 138 2.79 0.18 -23.62
CA VAL A 138 3.70 -0.03 -24.75
C VAL A 138 3.88 -1.53 -25.03
N PHE A 139 3.83 -2.35 -23.98
CA PHE A 139 3.97 -3.79 -24.04
C PHE A 139 2.63 -4.53 -24.02
N ALA A 140 1.49 -3.85 -24.20
CA ALA A 140 0.17 -4.45 -24.07
C ALA A 140 -0.06 -5.64 -25.03
N TYR A 141 0.55 -5.62 -26.22
CA TYR A 141 0.49 -6.75 -27.14
C TYR A 141 1.18 -8.00 -26.55
N MET A 142 2.35 -7.81 -25.92
CA MET A 142 3.08 -8.89 -25.25
C MET A 142 2.24 -9.47 -24.11
N GLU A 143 1.63 -8.61 -23.29
CA GLU A 143 0.77 -9.01 -22.18
C GLU A 143 -0.41 -9.87 -22.67
N ARG A 144 -1.04 -9.47 -23.78
CA ARG A 144 -2.26 -10.13 -24.27
C ARG A 144 -1.99 -11.47 -24.98
N TYR A 145 -0.87 -11.58 -25.70
CA TYR A 145 -0.64 -12.73 -26.60
C TYR A 145 0.61 -13.52 -26.28
N TYR A 146 1.73 -12.84 -26.00
CA TYR A 146 3.00 -13.49 -25.78
C TYR A 146 3.08 -14.16 -24.40
N VAL A 147 2.64 -13.45 -23.36
CA VAL A 147 2.70 -13.92 -21.96
C VAL A 147 1.86 -15.21 -21.77
N PRO A 148 0.56 -15.27 -22.15
CA PRO A 148 -0.23 -16.48 -21.98
C PRO A 148 0.29 -17.66 -22.81
N ARG A 149 0.76 -17.39 -24.05
CA ARG A 149 1.30 -18.41 -24.95
C ARG A 149 2.51 -19.13 -24.38
N ASN A 150 3.29 -18.45 -23.54
CA ASN A 150 4.52 -18.98 -22.94
C ASN A 150 4.37 -19.30 -21.44
N ALA A 151 3.16 -19.22 -20.89
CA ALA A 151 2.88 -19.41 -19.47
C ALA A 151 3.82 -18.58 -18.55
N LEU A 152 4.11 -17.34 -18.95
CA LEU A 152 4.96 -16.44 -18.19
C LEU A 152 4.14 -15.63 -17.18
N PRO A 153 4.78 -15.10 -16.12
CA PRO A 153 4.15 -14.08 -15.29
C PRO A 153 3.76 -12.85 -16.11
N THR A 154 2.62 -12.26 -15.77
CA THR A 154 2.14 -11.03 -16.40
C THR A 154 3.11 -9.88 -16.17
N LEU A 155 3.13 -8.88 -17.04
CA LEU A 155 3.98 -7.70 -16.88
C LEU A 155 3.64 -6.96 -15.58
N LYS A 156 2.36 -6.94 -15.21
CA LYS A 156 1.90 -6.44 -13.90
C LYS A 156 2.48 -7.26 -12.74
N GLU A 157 2.48 -8.60 -12.82
CA GLU A 157 3.09 -9.48 -11.82
C GLU A 157 4.60 -9.28 -11.71
N VAL A 158 5.30 -9.10 -12.84
CA VAL A 158 6.73 -8.77 -12.84
C VAL A 158 6.96 -7.45 -12.12
N LEU A 159 6.22 -6.39 -12.44
CA LEU A 159 6.32 -5.10 -11.76
C LEU A 159 6.11 -5.23 -10.26
N ARG A 160 5.05 -5.93 -9.84
CA ARG A 160 4.72 -6.16 -8.44
C ARG A 160 5.82 -6.94 -7.72
N THR A 161 6.28 -8.04 -8.32
CA THR A 161 7.30 -8.91 -7.72
C THR A 161 8.59 -8.13 -7.50
N GLU A 162 9.05 -7.39 -8.50
CA GLU A 162 10.28 -6.61 -8.39
C GLU A 162 10.14 -5.44 -7.40
N LEU A 163 8.97 -4.78 -7.33
CA LEU A 163 8.70 -3.78 -6.31
C LEU A 163 8.73 -4.38 -4.90
N ASN A 164 8.07 -5.52 -4.71
CA ASN A 164 8.00 -6.20 -3.42
C ASN A 164 9.40 -6.59 -2.93
N GLU A 165 10.11 -7.40 -3.72
CA GLU A 165 11.40 -7.97 -3.35
C GLU A 165 12.48 -6.90 -3.18
N GLN A 166 12.48 -5.88 -4.04
CA GLN A 166 13.54 -4.87 -4.02
C GLN A 166 13.23 -3.70 -3.10
N VAL A 167 11.99 -3.24 -2.97
CA VAL A 167 11.71 -2.03 -2.18
C VAL A 167 10.99 -2.41 -0.90
N LEU A 168 9.87 -3.08 -1.04
CA LEU A 168 8.85 -3.11 -0.02
C LEU A 168 9.21 -4.07 1.11
N ASP A 169 9.73 -5.25 0.81
CA ASP A 169 10.17 -6.22 1.83
C ASP A 169 11.32 -5.67 2.67
N LYS A 170 12.19 -4.86 2.06
CA LYS A 170 13.29 -4.19 2.75
C LYS A 170 12.83 -2.97 3.55
N ALA A 171 11.83 -2.24 3.05
CA ALA A 171 11.25 -1.06 3.68
C ALA A 171 10.24 -1.39 4.79
N ARG A 172 9.63 -2.59 4.76
CA ARG A 172 8.45 -2.96 5.56
C ARG A 172 8.60 -2.68 7.04
N GLY A 173 9.72 -3.09 7.63
CA GLY A 173 9.99 -2.86 9.06
C GLY A 173 10.05 -1.38 9.42
N GLN A 174 10.70 -0.58 8.58
CA GLN A 174 10.82 0.87 8.80
C GLN A 174 9.48 1.57 8.59
N LEU A 175 8.74 1.23 7.53
CA LEU A 175 7.40 1.77 7.27
C LEU A 175 6.44 1.42 8.41
N LYS A 176 6.49 0.19 8.93
CA LYS A 176 5.69 -0.24 10.08
C LYS A 176 6.04 0.57 11.33
N ASN A 177 7.33 0.74 11.65
CA ASN A 177 7.77 1.51 12.81
C ASN A 177 7.33 2.97 12.72
N GLU A 178 7.47 3.60 11.56
CA GLU A 178 7.04 4.99 11.38
C GLU A 178 5.51 5.11 11.41
N LEU A 179 4.77 4.13 10.87
CA LEU A 179 3.32 4.08 11.01
C LEU A 179 2.90 4.00 12.49
N GLU A 180 3.57 3.16 13.27
CA GLU A 180 3.37 3.05 14.72
C GLU A 180 3.67 4.37 15.46
N ASN A 181 4.69 5.11 15.02
CA ASN A 181 5.00 6.45 15.55
C ASN A 181 3.92 7.47 15.19
N LEU A 182 3.38 7.44 13.96
CA LEU A 182 2.28 8.29 13.53
C LEU A 182 1.01 8.01 14.35
N MET A 183 0.70 6.75 14.62
CA MET A 183 -0.44 6.38 15.48
C MET A 183 -0.30 6.95 16.89
N ASP A 184 0.88 6.81 17.50
CA ASP A 184 1.11 7.31 18.85
C ASP A 184 1.06 8.85 18.91
N LYS A 185 1.65 9.54 17.93
CA LYS A 185 1.52 11.00 17.82
C LYS A 185 0.05 11.43 17.75
N ARG A 186 -0.75 10.73 16.94
CA ARG A 186 -2.18 11.01 16.77
C ARG A 186 -2.92 10.85 18.10
N ARG A 187 -2.66 9.77 18.84
CA ARG A 187 -3.23 9.50 20.18
C ARG A 187 -2.82 10.51 21.23
N ASP A 188 -1.58 11.01 21.15
CA ASP A 188 -1.08 12.10 22.01
C ASP A 188 -1.70 13.48 21.66
N GLY A 189 -2.56 13.56 20.64
CA GLY A 189 -3.17 14.82 20.19
C GLY A 189 -2.23 15.71 19.39
N LYS A 190 -1.11 15.18 18.89
CA LYS A 190 -0.19 15.91 18.00
C LYS A 190 -0.78 15.94 16.58
N SER A 191 -0.54 17.02 15.85
CA SER A 191 -0.97 17.13 14.45
C SER A 191 -0.26 16.09 13.59
N VAL A 192 -1.04 15.28 12.89
CA VAL A 192 -0.59 14.30 11.90
C VAL A 192 -1.34 14.56 10.60
N LYS A 193 -0.66 14.46 9.46
CA LYS A 193 -1.33 14.47 8.15
C LYS A 193 -2.16 13.19 8.01
N GLU A 194 -3.49 13.28 8.16
CA GLU A 194 -4.37 12.10 8.09
C GLU A 194 -4.27 11.37 6.74
N ASP A 195 -4.13 12.12 5.64
CA ASP A 195 -3.93 11.59 4.29
C ASP A 195 -2.66 10.74 4.19
N LEU A 196 -1.57 11.13 4.87
CA LEU A 196 -0.32 10.40 4.87
C LEU A 196 -0.48 9.03 5.54
N PHE A 197 -1.23 8.96 6.64
CA PHE A 197 -1.50 7.70 7.31
C PHE A 197 -2.26 6.74 6.39
N GLY A 198 -3.33 7.22 5.76
CA GLY A 198 -4.12 6.43 4.82
C GLY A 198 -3.28 5.92 3.66
N ASP A 199 -2.44 6.79 3.09
CA ASP A 199 -1.55 6.41 1.99
C ASP A 199 -0.51 5.35 2.41
N VAL A 200 0.07 5.47 3.60
CA VAL A 200 1.03 4.50 4.13
C VAL A 200 0.34 3.17 4.43
N VAL A 201 -0.90 3.17 4.94
CA VAL A 201 -1.69 1.96 5.15
C VAL A 201 -2.06 1.28 3.84
N VAL A 202 -2.53 2.04 2.85
CA VAL A 202 -2.85 1.52 1.50
C VAL A 202 -1.61 0.90 0.90
N THR A 203 -0.47 1.59 0.97
CA THR A 203 0.82 1.05 0.56
C THR A 203 1.08 -0.27 1.32
N LEU A 204 1.20 -0.25 2.66
CA LEU A 204 1.57 -1.41 3.49
C LEU A 204 0.68 -2.65 3.42
N PHE A 205 -0.63 -2.46 3.43
CA PHE A 205 -1.54 -3.58 3.63
C PHE A 205 -2.26 -3.98 2.34
N LEU A 206 -2.59 -3.01 1.48
CA LEU A 206 -3.34 -3.30 0.26
C LEU A 206 -2.42 -3.55 -0.93
N GLU A 207 -1.40 -2.71 -1.13
CA GLU A 207 -0.52 -2.79 -2.29
C GLU A 207 0.68 -3.72 -2.05
N MET A 208 1.14 -3.83 -0.79
CA MET A 208 2.29 -4.63 -0.37
C MET A 208 1.94 -6.03 0.17
N SER A 209 0.73 -6.54 -0.08
CA SER A 209 0.34 -7.88 0.39
C SER A 209 1.26 -8.96 -0.22
N PRO A 210 1.92 -9.80 0.62
CA PRO A 210 2.99 -10.72 0.21
C PRO A 210 2.51 -11.94 -0.59
N LYS A 211 1.20 -12.17 -0.71
CA LYS A 211 0.69 -13.33 -1.44
C LYS A 211 0.64 -13.02 -2.95
N PRO A 212 1.31 -13.81 -3.81
CA PRO A 212 1.00 -13.82 -5.24
C PRO A 212 -0.40 -14.38 -5.39
N THR A 213 -1.26 -13.60 -6.03
CA THR A 213 -2.70 -13.77 -6.01
C THR A 213 -3.13 -14.11 -7.42
N LYS A 214 -3.89 -15.20 -7.60
CA LYS A 214 -4.23 -15.71 -8.94
C LYS A 214 -5.14 -14.75 -9.72
N ASN A 215 -5.80 -13.80 -9.04
CA ASN A 215 -6.87 -12.98 -9.62
C ASN A 215 -6.76 -11.46 -9.35
N ASN A 216 -5.61 -10.93 -8.92
CA ASN A 216 -5.45 -9.47 -8.69
C ASN A 216 -5.05 -8.67 -9.94
N MET A 217 -5.89 -8.75 -10.98
CA MET A 217 -5.73 -7.95 -12.20
C MET A 217 -5.99 -6.44 -12.01
N ASP A 218 -6.64 -6.03 -10.91
CA ASP A 218 -7.20 -4.67 -10.71
C ASP A 218 -6.52 -3.82 -9.61
N VAL A 219 -5.61 -4.34 -8.79
CA VAL A 219 -5.08 -3.54 -7.65
C VAL A 219 -4.06 -2.47 -8.06
N LEU A 220 -3.61 -2.47 -9.32
CA LEU A 220 -2.71 -1.42 -9.85
C LEU A 220 -3.45 -0.26 -10.55
N VAL A 221 -4.76 -0.39 -10.81
CA VAL A 221 -5.66 0.67 -11.28
C VAL A 221 -7.07 0.25 -10.89
N ASP A 222 -7.64 0.88 -9.85
CA ASP A 222 -9.06 1.23 -9.72
C ASP A 222 -9.49 1.39 -8.26
N LEU A 223 -9.46 2.64 -7.78
CA LEU A 223 -10.33 3.09 -6.70
C LEU A 223 -11.75 3.46 -7.22
N GLU A 224 -11.97 3.50 -8.55
CA GLU A 224 -13.22 4.01 -9.14
C GLU A 224 -14.05 2.99 -9.96
N THR A 225 -13.53 1.80 -10.30
CA THR A 225 -14.30 0.82 -11.08
C THR A 225 -14.61 -0.45 -10.29
N LYS A 226 -15.91 -0.65 -10.07
CA LYS A 226 -16.63 -1.82 -9.56
C LYS A 226 -15.79 -3.09 -9.32
N VAL A 227 -15.59 -3.36 -8.02
CA VAL A 227 -15.05 -4.59 -7.46
C VAL A 227 -15.96 -5.78 -7.76
N THR A 228 -15.57 -6.59 -8.74
CA THR A 228 -16.03 -7.97 -8.94
C THR A 228 -14.81 -8.74 -9.44
N GLU A 229 -13.92 -9.29 -8.60
CA GLU A 229 -13.92 -10.73 -8.29
C GLU A 229 -12.86 -11.14 -7.22
N GLY A 230 -12.30 -10.19 -6.44
CA GLY A 230 -11.18 -10.44 -5.49
C GLY A 230 -11.54 -10.51 -3.99
N LYS A 231 -12.58 -11.25 -3.59
CA LYS A 231 -13.12 -11.18 -2.21
C LYS A 231 -12.22 -11.76 -1.10
N VAL A 232 -11.49 -12.85 -1.35
CA VAL A 232 -10.76 -13.58 -0.28
C VAL A 232 -9.44 -12.89 0.10
N GLU A 233 -8.77 -12.27 -0.85
CA GLU A 233 -7.41 -11.75 -0.66
C GLU A 233 -7.42 -10.32 -0.09
N LYS A 234 -8.43 -9.53 -0.46
CA LYS A 234 -8.75 -8.27 0.24
C LYS A 234 -9.10 -8.54 1.71
N MET A 235 -9.71 -9.69 2.01
CA MET A 235 -10.01 -10.09 3.38
C MET A 235 -8.74 -10.35 4.19
N ASP A 236 -7.75 -11.06 3.63
CA ASP A 236 -6.48 -11.31 4.32
C ASP A 236 -5.71 -10.02 4.64
N ALA A 237 -5.61 -9.10 3.67
CA ALA A 237 -4.97 -7.80 3.88
C ALA A 237 -5.70 -6.94 4.93
N LEU A 238 -7.04 -6.97 4.92
CA LEU A 238 -7.85 -6.30 5.93
C LEU A 238 -7.69 -6.93 7.31
N ASN A 239 -7.57 -8.25 7.40
CA ASN A 239 -7.31 -8.97 8.64
C ASN A 239 -5.92 -8.63 9.21
N ASP A 240 -4.90 -8.51 8.34
CA ASP A 240 -3.54 -8.11 8.75
C ASP A 240 -3.53 -6.67 9.27
N LEU A 241 -4.26 -5.75 8.60
CA LEU A 241 -4.44 -4.37 9.06
C LEU A 241 -5.20 -4.31 10.39
N GLU A 242 -6.32 -5.03 10.51
CA GLU A 242 -7.11 -5.10 11.73
C GLU A 242 -6.25 -5.60 12.90
N THR A 243 -5.50 -6.68 12.68
CA THR A 243 -4.59 -7.26 13.68
C THR A 243 -3.51 -6.27 14.08
N PHE A 244 -2.92 -5.57 13.11
CA PHE A 244 -1.94 -4.52 13.37
C PHE A 244 -2.50 -3.39 14.24
N LEU A 245 -3.69 -2.88 13.89
CA LEU A 245 -4.36 -1.83 14.66
C LEU A 245 -4.62 -2.28 16.10
N LEU A 246 -5.22 -3.47 16.29
CA LEU A 246 -5.50 -4.02 17.63
C LEU A 246 -4.23 -4.18 18.48
N GLN A 247 -3.17 -4.75 17.90
CA GLN A 247 -1.89 -4.92 18.59
C GLN A 247 -1.30 -3.57 19.01
N ARG A 248 -1.32 -2.58 18.11
CA ARG A 248 -0.77 -1.26 18.38
C ARG A 248 -1.62 -0.48 19.38
N THR A 249 -2.94 -0.65 19.37
CA THR A 249 -3.86 -0.07 20.37
C THR A 249 -3.58 -0.65 21.75
N ARG A 250 -3.50 -1.99 21.88
CA ARG A 250 -3.17 -2.65 23.14
C ARG A 250 -1.83 -2.13 23.70
N ALA A 251 -0.77 -2.17 22.90
CA ALA A 251 0.57 -1.74 23.33
C ALA A 251 0.61 -0.29 23.83
N TYR A 252 -0.13 0.63 23.19
CA TYR A 252 -0.19 2.02 23.63
C TYR A 252 -0.95 2.17 24.95
N TYR A 253 -2.15 1.60 25.06
CA TYR A 253 -2.98 1.79 26.25
C TYR A 253 -2.51 0.98 27.46
N GLU A 254 -1.80 -0.13 27.28
CA GLU A 254 -1.11 -0.83 28.38
C GLU A 254 -0.08 0.07 29.08
N LYS A 255 0.58 0.97 28.33
CA LYS A 255 1.54 1.94 28.88
C LYS A 255 0.87 3.20 29.43
N THR A 256 -0.16 3.68 28.74
CA THR A 256 -0.77 5.01 29.00
C THR A 256 -1.90 4.94 30.03
N ALA A 257 -2.73 3.90 30.02
CA ALA A 257 -3.88 3.78 30.92
C ALA A 257 -3.50 3.72 32.41
N PRO A 258 -2.40 3.08 32.85
CA PRO A 258 -1.99 3.10 34.26
C PRO A 258 -1.64 4.49 34.80
N GLN A 259 -1.40 5.46 33.92
CA GLN A 259 -1.10 6.85 34.30
C GLN A 259 -2.37 7.70 34.44
N TRP A 260 -3.54 7.16 34.11
CA TRP A 260 -4.79 7.87 34.24
C TRP A 260 -5.25 7.92 35.70
N PRO A 261 -5.87 9.03 36.14
CA PRO A 261 -6.47 9.10 37.46
C PRO A 261 -7.56 8.03 37.61
N GLN A 262 -7.60 7.34 38.76
CA GLN A 262 -8.55 6.27 39.05
C GLN A 262 -10.01 6.71 38.81
N GLU A 263 -10.35 7.93 39.23
CA GLU A 263 -11.68 8.52 39.10
C GLU A 263 -12.11 8.78 37.64
N SER A 264 -11.14 8.85 36.72
CA SER A 264 -11.34 9.15 35.31
C SER A 264 -11.15 7.94 34.40
N LEU A 265 -10.79 6.79 34.96
CA LEU A 265 -10.28 5.62 34.25
C LEU A 265 -11.35 5.02 33.31
N GLU A 266 -12.57 4.78 33.81
CA GLU A 266 -13.68 4.31 32.96
C GLU A 266 -14.06 5.34 31.88
N LYS A 267 -14.12 6.63 32.22
CA LYS A 267 -14.49 7.69 31.28
C LYS A 267 -13.47 7.81 30.15
N LYS A 268 -12.18 7.80 30.48
CA LYS A 268 -11.09 7.85 29.49
C LYS A 268 -11.04 6.60 28.62
N ALA A 269 -11.31 5.42 29.17
CA ALA A 269 -11.41 4.19 28.39
C ALA A 269 -12.54 4.24 27.36
N LYS A 270 -13.74 4.74 27.73
CA LYS A 270 -14.85 4.91 26.77
C LYS A 270 -14.52 5.92 25.67
N GLN A 271 -13.87 7.03 26.02
CA GLN A 271 -13.42 8.02 25.03
C GLN A 271 -12.37 7.44 24.07
N ALA A 272 -11.40 6.70 24.61
CA ALA A 272 -10.38 6.02 23.83
C ALA A 272 -10.98 4.97 22.88
N LEU A 273 -11.96 4.19 23.35
CA LEU A 273 -12.66 3.21 22.54
C LEU A 273 -13.38 3.85 21.35
N SER A 274 -14.17 4.92 21.59
CA SER A 274 -14.83 5.65 20.51
C SER A 274 -13.82 6.21 19.50
N TYR A 275 -12.72 6.77 19.99
CA TYR A 275 -11.68 7.35 19.16
C TYR A 275 -10.98 6.32 18.26
N GLU A 276 -10.64 5.15 18.79
CA GLU A 276 -10.01 4.06 18.03
C GLU A 276 -10.99 3.42 17.04
N ARG A 277 -12.27 3.31 17.41
CA ARG A 277 -13.34 2.81 16.53
C ARG A 277 -13.55 3.73 15.35
N ASP A 278 -13.68 5.03 15.59
CA ASP A 278 -13.89 6.03 14.52
C ASP A 278 -12.67 6.11 13.60
N PHE A 279 -11.47 5.89 14.13
CA PHE A 279 -10.26 5.77 13.34
C PHE A 279 -10.25 4.52 12.45
N ALA A 280 -10.58 3.35 13.01
CA ALA A 280 -10.62 2.12 12.23
C ALA A 280 -11.67 2.17 11.11
N ALA A 281 -12.78 2.90 11.34
CA ALA A 281 -13.81 3.13 10.33
C ALA A 281 -13.33 3.91 9.09
N MET A 282 -12.20 4.59 9.16
CA MET A 282 -11.59 5.25 7.99
C MET A 282 -10.99 4.25 6.99
N PHE A 283 -10.65 3.03 7.43
CA PHE A 283 -9.89 2.05 6.63
C PHE A 283 -10.58 0.70 6.50
N LEU A 284 -11.34 0.28 7.52
CA LEU A 284 -12.01 -1.00 7.55
C LEU A 284 -13.46 -0.87 7.04
N PRO A 285 -13.98 -1.89 6.33
CA PRO A 285 -15.41 -1.96 6.00
C PRO A 285 -16.26 -1.99 7.26
N GLU A 286 -17.48 -1.44 7.20
CA GLU A 286 -18.40 -1.33 8.34
C GLU A 286 -18.57 -2.63 9.14
N LYS A 287 -18.71 -3.78 8.44
CA LYS A 287 -18.80 -5.08 9.10
C LYS A 287 -17.56 -5.42 9.93
N SER A 288 -16.37 -5.16 9.40
CA SER A 288 -15.10 -5.37 10.09
C SER A 288 -14.91 -4.37 11.23
N VAL A 289 -15.46 -3.17 11.13
CA VAL A 289 -15.45 -2.18 12.23
C VAL A 289 -16.23 -2.69 13.43
N SER A 290 -17.40 -3.33 13.24
CA SER A 290 -18.15 -3.93 14.34
C SER A 290 -17.37 -5.04 15.04
N GLU A 291 -16.76 -5.95 14.28
CA GLU A 291 -15.93 -7.03 14.83
C GLU A 291 -14.67 -6.49 15.54
N PHE A 292 -14.07 -5.41 14.99
CA PHE A 292 -12.96 -4.69 15.58
C PHE A 292 -13.35 -4.02 16.90
N GLU A 293 -14.53 -3.39 16.97
CA GLU A 293 -15.05 -2.75 18.18
C GLU A 293 -15.25 -3.77 19.31
N GLU A 294 -15.81 -4.95 19.02
CA GLU A 294 -15.93 -6.04 20.01
C GLU A 294 -14.57 -6.48 20.56
N ARG A 295 -13.54 -6.52 19.72
CA ARG A 295 -12.16 -6.86 20.13
C ARG A 295 -11.51 -5.73 20.92
N LEU A 296 -11.77 -4.47 20.57
CA LEU A 296 -11.32 -3.31 21.34
C LEU A 296 -11.91 -3.29 22.75
N VAL A 297 -13.22 -3.57 22.90
CA VAL A 297 -13.86 -3.68 24.23
C VAL A 297 -13.08 -4.65 25.12
N LYS A 298 -12.78 -5.86 24.61
CA LYS A 298 -12.01 -6.87 25.36
C LYS A 298 -10.63 -6.37 25.74
N ILE A 299 -9.92 -5.69 24.83
CA ILE A 299 -8.60 -5.11 25.13
C ILE A 299 -8.70 -4.10 26.28
N PHE A 300 -9.68 -3.19 26.25
CA PHE A 300 -9.86 -2.22 27.32
C PHE A 300 -10.27 -2.89 28.62
N GLU A 301 -11.17 -3.87 28.62
CA GLU A 301 -11.54 -4.66 29.80
C GLU A 301 -10.32 -5.31 30.46
N GLU A 302 -9.49 -5.99 29.67
CA GLU A 302 -8.25 -6.62 30.14
C GLU A 302 -7.29 -5.61 30.80
N ILE A 303 -7.09 -4.44 30.15
CA ILE A 303 -6.22 -3.39 30.68
C ILE A 303 -6.77 -2.83 31.99
N LEU A 304 -8.07 -2.54 32.06
CA LEU A 304 -8.73 -2.00 33.25
C LEU A 304 -8.68 -2.98 34.42
N LEU A 305 -8.91 -4.27 34.17
CA LEU A 305 -8.80 -5.34 35.17
C LEU A 305 -7.36 -5.48 35.68
N ALA A 306 -6.36 -5.38 34.80
CA ALA A 306 -4.95 -5.41 35.18
C ALA A 306 -4.57 -4.22 36.08
N ILE A 307 -5.11 -3.03 35.82
CA ILE A 307 -4.90 -1.84 36.67
C ILE A 307 -5.60 -2.03 38.02
N ALA A 308 -6.84 -2.51 38.03
CA ALA A 308 -7.59 -2.76 39.27
C ALA A 308 -6.89 -3.79 40.16
N SER A 309 -6.35 -4.87 39.57
CA SER A 309 -5.60 -5.91 40.30
C SER A 309 -4.33 -5.34 40.94
N LYS A 310 -3.52 -4.58 40.19
CA LYS A 310 -2.33 -3.91 40.74
C LYS A 310 -2.66 -2.94 41.88
N ASN A 311 -3.78 -2.22 41.77
CA ASN A 311 -4.23 -1.33 42.82
C ASN A 311 -4.71 -2.09 44.06
N ALA A 312 -5.33 -3.26 43.89
CA ALA A 312 -5.72 -4.14 44.98
C ALA A 312 -4.50 -4.73 45.71
N ASP A 313 -3.48 -5.17 44.97
CA ASP A 313 -2.22 -5.66 45.55
C ASP A 313 -1.49 -4.56 46.34
N ASN A 314 -1.47 -3.33 45.82
CA ASN A 314 -0.95 -2.15 46.54
C ASN A 314 -1.83 -1.75 47.74
N MET A 315 -3.11 -2.16 47.77
CA MET A 315 -4.06 -1.94 48.86
C MET A 315 -4.20 -3.15 49.79
N GLU A 316 -3.43 -4.23 49.64
CA GLU A 316 -3.29 -5.21 50.73
C GLU A 316 -2.52 -4.62 51.93
N ASP A 317 -1.91 -3.43 51.76
CA ASP A 317 -1.49 -2.55 52.86
C ASP A 317 -2.61 -1.60 53.37
N ASN A 318 -3.79 -1.54 52.73
CA ASN A 318 -4.95 -0.79 53.22
C ASN A 318 -6.30 -1.25 52.60
N LYS A 319 -7.01 -2.13 53.34
CA LYS A 319 -8.30 -2.76 53.00
C LYS A 319 -9.35 -1.82 52.36
N LEU A 320 -9.77 -2.10 51.11
CA LEU A 320 -11.11 -1.86 50.52
C LEU A 320 -11.22 -2.37 49.05
N GLY A 321 -11.01 -3.66 48.80
CA GLY A 321 -10.90 -4.23 47.43
C GLY A 321 -12.16 -4.79 46.75
N GLY A 322 -13.36 -4.63 47.31
CA GLY A 322 -14.52 -5.46 46.92
C GLY A 322 -15.43 -5.00 45.77
N SER A 323 -15.32 -3.75 45.26
CA SER A 323 -16.44 -3.14 44.50
C SER A 323 -16.18 -2.78 43.02
N LEU A 324 -14.97 -3.00 42.49
CA LEU A 324 -14.59 -2.53 41.14
C LEU A 324 -14.86 -3.54 40.01
N GLU A 325 -14.77 -4.85 40.28
CA GLU A 325 -14.90 -5.89 39.24
C GLU A 325 -16.30 -5.96 38.59
N GLY A 326 -17.36 -5.70 39.36
CA GLY A 326 -18.74 -5.71 38.85
C GLY A 326 -19.13 -4.45 38.08
N SER A 327 -18.56 -3.29 38.44
CA SER A 327 -18.85 -2.00 37.80
C SER A 327 -18.26 -1.91 36.40
N VAL A 328 -17.02 -2.38 36.22
CA VAL A 328 -16.30 -2.26 34.95
C VAL A 328 -16.97 -3.12 33.85
N LYS A 329 -17.36 -4.36 34.17
CA LYS A 329 -18.07 -5.26 33.23
C LYS A 329 -19.45 -4.71 32.83
N ALA A 330 -20.20 -4.12 33.77
CA ALA A 330 -21.52 -3.56 33.49
C ALA A 330 -21.46 -2.23 32.72
N SER A 331 -20.44 -1.40 32.98
CA SER A 331 -20.28 -0.06 32.39
C SER A 331 -19.83 -0.11 30.92
N LEU A 332 -19.07 -1.15 30.52
CA LEU A 332 -18.64 -1.36 29.12
C LEU A 332 -19.70 -2.09 28.27
N ALA A 333 -20.42 -3.05 28.84
CA ALA A 333 -21.53 -3.74 28.17
C ALA A 333 -22.73 -2.83 27.86
N CYS A 334 -22.92 -1.72 28.59
CA CYS A 334 -24.04 -0.80 28.34
C CYS A 334 -23.80 0.08 27.09
N SER A 335 -22.56 0.18 26.59
CA SER A 335 -22.24 0.95 25.38
C SER A 335 -22.61 0.21 24.09
N THR A 336 -22.66 -1.12 24.10
CA THR A 336 -23.00 -1.94 22.93
C THR A 336 -24.51 -1.98 22.64
N HIS A 337 -25.36 -1.62 23.60
CA HIS A 337 -26.82 -1.70 23.45
C HIS A 337 -27.53 -0.36 23.15
N HIS A 338 -26.86 0.79 23.25
CA HIS A 338 -27.54 2.09 23.09
C HIS A 338 -27.47 2.73 21.69
N LYS A 339 -26.95 2.01 20.67
CA LYS A 339 -26.94 2.50 19.28
C LYS A 339 -27.59 1.58 18.24
N LEU A 340 -28.17 0.45 18.66
CA LEU A 340 -28.88 -0.46 17.73
C LEU A 340 -30.39 -0.16 17.60
N GLN A 341 -30.93 0.90 18.24
CA GLN A 341 -32.37 1.20 18.14
C GLN A 341 -32.79 2.64 17.85
N ASP A 342 -31.89 3.62 17.73
CA ASP A 342 -32.30 4.98 17.35
C ASP A 342 -31.37 5.61 16.30
N SER A 343 -31.68 5.33 15.03
CA SER A 343 -31.82 6.38 14.01
C SER A 343 -32.50 5.78 12.78
N SER A 344 -33.83 5.76 12.82
CA SER A 344 -34.62 5.69 11.62
C SER A 344 -34.30 6.88 10.71
N LYS A 345 -34.03 6.59 9.43
CA LYS A 345 -34.40 7.42 8.27
C LYS A 345 -33.83 8.84 8.24
N SER A 346 -32.60 8.95 7.74
CA SER A 346 -32.21 10.07 6.88
C SER A 346 -31.30 9.53 5.78
N SER A 347 -31.81 9.63 4.56
CA SER A 347 -31.29 9.07 3.33
C SER A 347 -30.07 9.85 2.84
N ILE A 348 -28.89 9.21 2.81
CA ILE A 348 -27.76 9.63 1.95
C ILE A 348 -27.99 9.12 0.51
N ALA A 349 -29.25 9.13 0.06
CA ALA A 349 -29.62 9.13 -1.36
C ALA A 349 -30.30 10.46 -1.76
N ASP A 350 -30.63 11.34 -0.80
CA ASP A 350 -31.32 12.61 -1.07
C ASP A 350 -30.40 13.86 -1.04
N ALA A 351 -29.13 13.71 -0.67
CA ALA A 351 -28.16 14.82 -0.69
C ALA A 351 -27.45 15.05 -2.05
N PHE A 352 -27.74 14.24 -3.08
CA PHE A 352 -27.14 14.36 -4.41
C PHE A 352 -28.11 14.73 -5.55
N ARG A 353 -29.36 15.12 -5.24
CA ARG A 353 -30.36 15.54 -6.25
C ARG A 353 -30.62 17.04 -6.38
N THR A 354 -29.93 17.90 -5.62
CA THR A 354 -30.23 19.34 -5.60
C THR A 354 -29.01 20.24 -5.85
N ALA A 355 -28.04 19.75 -6.60
CA ALA A 355 -26.97 20.58 -7.17
C ALA A 355 -26.78 20.23 -8.65
N ASN A 356 -27.80 20.54 -9.46
CA ASN A 356 -27.70 20.77 -10.90
C ASN A 356 -28.97 21.52 -11.33
N VAL A 357 -28.89 22.85 -11.21
CA VAL A 357 -29.48 23.79 -12.17
C VAL A 357 -28.31 24.38 -12.94
#